data_AF-A0A166TFZ5-F1
#
_entry.id   AF-A0A166TFZ5-F1
#
_cell.length_a   1.000
_cell.length_b   1.000
_cell.length_c   1.000
_cell.angle_alpha   90.00
_cell.angle_beta   90.00
_cell.angle_gamma   90.00
#
_symmetry.space_group_name_H-M   'P 1'
#
loop_
_entity.id
_entity.type
_entity.pdbx_description
1 polymer ?
#
loop_
_entity_poly.entity_id
_entity_poly.type
_entity_poly.pdbx_seq_one_letter_code
_entity_poly.pdbx_strand_id
1 'polypeptide(L)' 'MSRFDTPQDARRWLKENQDTLVSILRHCDDEFARACALTALMHCGSDPDIEQVKRELELAQEVMG' A
#
# COMPACT_ATOMS: atom_id res chain seq x y z
N MET A 1 -10.62 -19.82 12.30
CA MET A 1 -9.63 -18.88 12.86
C MET A 1 -9.29 -17.90 11.76
N SER A 2 -9.34 -16.60 12.03
CA SER A 2 -9.04 -15.58 11.02
C SER A 2 -7.53 -15.46 10.90
N ARG A 3 -6.98 -15.28 9.71
CA ARG A 3 -5.53 -15.15 9.50
C ARG A 3 -4.94 -13.85 10.11
N PHE A 4 -5.80 -12.99 10.64
CA PHE A 4 -5.49 -11.66 11.18
C PHE A 4 -6.08 -11.47 12.58
N ASP A 5 -5.80 -12.41 13.49
CA ASP A 5 -6.34 -12.38 14.85
C ASP A 5 -5.76 -11.22 15.70
N THR A 6 -4.62 -10.64 15.29
CA THR A 6 -4.02 -9.48 15.96
C THR A 6 -3.54 -8.40 14.97
N PRO A 7 -3.42 -7.12 15.42
CA PRO A 7 -2.77 -6.07 14.64
C PRO A 7 -1.31 -6.38 14.29
N GLN A 8 -0.60 -7.17 15.10
CA GLN A 8 0.76 -7.60 14.79
C GLN A 8 0.80 -8.61 13.63
N ASP A 9 -0.18 -9.52 13.56
CA ASP A 9 -0.30 -10.49 12.46
C ASP A 9 -0.62 -9.79 11.15
N ALA A 10 -1.50 -8.78 11.19
CA ALA A 10 -1.78 -7.92 10.05
C ALA A 10 -0.52 -7.19 9.55
N ARG A 11 0.25 -6.55 10.45
CA ARG A 11 1.51 -5.87 10.09
C ARG A 11 2.55 -6.82 9.52
N ARG A 12 2.69 -8.02 10.11
CA ARG A 12 3.62 -9.04 9.61
C ARG A 12 3.23 -9.45 8.20
N TRP A 13 1.96 -9.75 7.97
CA TRP A 13 1.47 -10.13 6.66
C TRP A 13 1.69 -9.00 5.64
N LEU A 14 1.43 -7.75 6.00
CA LEU A 14 1.67 -6.60 5.12
C LEU A 14 3.13 -6.47 4.71
N LYS A 15 4.05 -6.66 5.66
CA LYS A 15 5.50 -6.65 5.39
C LYS A 15 5.93 -7.81 4.48
N GLU A 16 5.38 -9.01 4.71
CA GLU A 16 5.67 -10.20 3.90
C GLU A 16 5.09 -10.12 2.48
N ASN A 17 4.03 -9.32 2.28
CA ASN A 17 3.30 -9.22 1.01
C ASN A 17 3.42 -7.83 0.36
N GLN A 18 4.45 -7.06 0.72
CA GLN A 18 4.67 -5.71 0.21
C GLN A 18 4.77 -5.68 -1.33
N ASP A 19 5.52 -6.60 -1.93
CA ASP A 19 5.65 -6.69 -3.40
C ASP A 19 4.30 -6.98 -4.08
N THR A 20 3.46 -7.80 -3.45
CA THR A 20 2.10 -8.09 -3.93
C THR A 20 1.23 -6.83 -3.90
N LEU A 21 1.30 -6.04 -2.82
CA LEU A 21 0.55 -4.78 -2.71
C LEU A 21 1.02 -3.75 -3.76
N VAL A 22 2.34 -3.67 -3.99
CA VAL A 22 2.90 -2.83 -5.07
C VAL A 22 2.44 -3.31 -6.45
N SER A 23 2.39 -4.62 -6.68
CA SER A 23 1.86 -5.20 -7.92
C SER A 23 0.38 -4.86 -8.13
N ILE A 24 -0.43 -4.89 -7.07
CA ILE A 24 -1.84 -4.46 -7.13
C ILE A 24 -1.93 -2.98 -7.52
N LEU A 25 -1.11 -2.11 -6.93
CA LEU A 25 -1.09 -0.68 -7.29
C LEU A 25 -0.77 -0.43 -8.76
N ARG A 26 0.12 -1.25 -9.35
CA ARG A 26 0.60 -1.08 -10.73
C ARG A 26 -0.30 -1.70 -11.80
N HIS A 27 -1.01 -2.77 -11.47
CA HIS A 27 -1.63 -3.63 -12.48
C HIS A 27 -3.11 -3.92 -12.22
N CYS A 28 -3.67 -3.51 -11.07
CA CYS A 28 -5.08 -3.72 -10.81
C CYS A 28 -5.93 -2.60 -11.44
N ASP A 29 -6.94 -2.96 -12.22
CA ASP A 29 -7.88 -1.99 -12.80
C ASP A 29 -8.98 -1.55 -11.82
N ASP A 30 -9.07 -2.20 -10.65
CA ASP A 30 -10.02 -1.87 -9.60
C ASP A 30 -9.47 -0.77 -8.68
N GLU A 31 -10.11 0.39 -8.73
CA GLU A 31 -9.73 1.58 -7.95
C GLU A 31 -9.85 1.35 -6.43
N PHE A 32 -10.85 0.59 -5.99
CA PHE A 32 -11.04 0.27 -4.58
C PHE A 32 -9.92 -0.65 -4.08
N ALA A 33 -9.58 -1.68 -4.85
CA ALA A 33 -8.47 -2.58 -4.51
C ALA A 33 -7.13 -1.83 -4.44
N ARG A 34 -6.89 -0.88 -5.35
CA ARG A 34 -5.71 0.01 -5.32
C ARG A 34 -5.70 0.91 -4.10
N ALA A 35 -6.82 1.54 -3.76
CA ALA A 35 -6.92 2.40 -2.57
C ALA A 35 -6.68 1.61 -1.26
N CYS A 36 -7.19 0.38 -1.18
CA CYS A 36 -6.92 -0.52 -0.06
C CYS A 36 -5.44 -0.90 0.04
N ALA A 37 -4.81 -1.26 -1.07
CA ALA A 37 -3.38 -1.60 -1.09
C ALA A 37 -2.49 -0.41 -0.68
N LEU A 38 -2.82 0.79 -1.17
CA LEU A 38 -2.15 2.04 -0.80
C LEU A 38 -2.25 2.31 0.70
N THR A 39 -3.47 2.25 1.24
CA THR A 39 -3.73 2.46 2.66
C THR A 39 -2.98 1.45 3.51
N ALA A 40 -2.96 0.19 3.09
CA ALA A 40 -2.29 -0.88 3.81
C ALA A 40 -0.75 -0.68 3.84
N LEU A 41 -0.15 -0.22 2.74
CA LEU A 41 1.27 0.13 2.69
C LEU A 41 1.60 1.32 3.60
N MET A 42 0.75 2.36 3.62
CA MET A 42 0.93 3.50 4.53
C MET A 42 0.92 3.08 6.01
N HIS A 43 0.08 2.12 6.38
CA HIS A 43 0.00 1.63 7.77
C HIS A 43 1.12 0.64 8.14
N CYS A 44 1.82 0.10 7.13
CA CYS A 44 2.94 -0.83 7.33
C CYS A 44 4.30 -0.12 7.37
N GLY A 45 4.43 1.02 6.71
CA GLY A 45 5.63 1.85 6.71
C GLY A 45 5.87 2.50 8.07
N SER A 46 7.14 2.60 8.46
CA SER A 46 7.53 3.65 9.39
C SER A 46 7.42 4.99 8.63
N ASP A 47 7.05 6.10 9.28
CA ASP A 47 6.92 7.47 8.72
C ASP A 47 7.67 7.78 7.39
N PRO A 48 8.97 7.47 7.23
CA PRO A 48 9.71 7.69 5.97
C PRO A 48 9.11 7.06 4.69
N ASP A 49 8.44 5.91 4.76
CA ASP A 49 7.90 5.22 3.57
C ASP A 49 6.63 5.89 3.04
N ILE A 50 5.83 6.50 3.93
CA ILE A 50 4.62 7.25 3.57
C ILE A 50 4.97 8.48 2.74
N GLU A 51 6.07 9.16 3.09
CA GLU A 51 6.54 10.35 2.37
C GLU A 51 7.04 10.02 0.96
N GLN A 52 7.56 8.80 0.74
CA GLN A 52 7.93 8.35 -0.60
C GLN A 52 6.69 8.13 -1.47
N VAL A 53 5.65 7.50 -0.91
CA VAL A 53 4.39 7.26 -1.61
C VAL A 53 3.67 8.57 -1.94
N LYS A 54 3.69 9.56 -1.04
CA LYS A 54 3.15 10.91 -1.32
C LYS A 54 3.87 11.58 -2.50
N ARG A 55 5.21 11.52 -2.53
CA ARG A 55 6.00 12.05 -3.65
C ARG A 55 5.66 11.37 -4.98
N GLU A 56 5.47 10.04 -4.97
CA GLU A 56 5.07 9.31 -6.18
C GLU A 56 3.66 9.70 -6.67
N LEU A 57 2.73 10.00 -5.75
CA LEU A 57 1.38 10.49 -6.10
C LEU A 57 1.39 11.92 -6.65
N GLU A 58 2.17 12.82 -6.07
CA GLU A 58 2.35 14.19 -6.57
C GLU A 58 2.94 14.17 -7.99
N LEU A 59 3.99 13.37 -8.23
CA LEU A 59 4.58 13.21 -9.55
C LEU A 59 3.59 12.64 -10.57
N ALA A 60 2.74 11.68 -10.16
CA ALA A 60 1.72 11.13 -11.06
C ALA A 60 0.65 12.17 -11.43
N GLN A 61 0.29 13.08 -10.52
CA GLN A 61 -0.63 14.19 -10.82
C GLN A 61 -0.01 15.22 -11.77
N GLU A 62 1.29 15.52 -11.64
CA GLU A 62 1.99 16.44 -12.53
C GLU A 62 2.16 15.91 -13.96
N VAL A 63 2.28 14.59 -14.14
CA VAL A 63 2.45 13.96 -15.47
C VAL A 63 1.11 13.78 -16.21
N MET A 64 -0.02 13.77 -15.50
CA MET A 64 -1.36 13.63 -16.07
C MET A 64 -2.13 14.95 -16.22
N GLY A 65 -1.53 16.09 -15.84
CA GLY A 65 -2.03 17.44 -16.12
C GLY A 65 -1.31 18.10 -17.30
#